data_AF-A0A8X6G0P2-F1
#
_entry.id   AF-A0A8X6G0P2-F1
#
_cell.length_a   1.000
_cell.length_b   1.000
_cell.length_c   1.000
_cell.angle_alpha   90.00
_cell.angle_beta   90.00
_cell.angle_gamma   90.00
#
_symmetry.space_group_name_H-M   'P 1'
#
loop_
_entity.id
_entity.type
_entity.pdbx_description
1 polymer ?
#
loop_
_entity_poly.entity_id
_entity_poly.type
_entity_poly.pdbx_seq_one_letter_code
_entity_poly.pdbx_strand_id
1 'polypeptide(L)' 'MDQAMKLTQVVKDGFHREQSTLAVLVDFKAVYDKVWRHMLLHKLKKHGVDGKLFNWVQSFLLQRNIR' A
#
# COMPACT_ATOMS: atom_id res chain seq x y z
N MET A 1 0.66 9.35 13.53
CA MET A 1 1.65 8.75 14.46
C MET A 1 2.76 8.11 13.64
N ASP A 2 3.99 8.55 13.87
CA ASP A 2 5.21 8.25 13.11
C ASP A 2 5.65 6.77 13.25
N GLN A 3 6.16 6.16 12.18
CA GLN A 3 6.69 4.79 12.18
C GLN A 3 7.90 4.66 13.11
N ALA A 4 8.71 5.71 13.24
CA ALA A 4 9.85 5.75 14.16
C ALA A 4 9.40 5.63 15.63
N MET A 5 8.28 6.28 15.97
CA MET A 5 7.72 6.22 17.32
C MET A 5 7.18 4.82 17.65
N LYS A 6 6.55 4.14 16.68
CA LYS A 6 6.10 2.75 16.84
C LYS A 6 7.27 1.79 17.03
N LEU A 7 8.32 1.92 16.23
CA LEU A 7 9.52 1.09 16.39
C LEU A 7 10.15 1.29 17.77
N THR A 8 10.27 2.54 18.22
CA THR A 8 10.81 2.87 19.54
C THR A 8 10.00 2.22 20.66
N GLN A 9 8.66 2.22 20.55
CA GLN A 9 7.80 1.59 21.55
C GLN A 9 7.99 0.07 21.57
N VAL A 10 7.98 -0.60 20.41
CA VAL A 10 8.15 -2.05 20.33
C VAL A 10 9.51 -2.48 20.88
N VAL A 11 10.57 -1.73 20.57
CA VAL A 11 11.92 -1.99 21.10
C VAL A 11 11.94 -1.85 22.63
N LYS A 12 11.33 -0.78 23.19
CA LYS A 12 11.23 -0.58 24.63
C LYS A 12 10.45 -1.72 25.32
N ASP A 13 9.34 -2.13 24.74
CA ASP A 13 8.50 -3.21 25.28
C ASP A 13 9.23 -4.56 25.23
N GLY A 14 9.99 -4.81 24.16
CA GLY A 14 10.82 -6.01 24.02
C GLY A 14 11.93 -6.07 25.07
N PHE A 15 12.64 -4.96 25.31
CA PHE A 15 13.64 -4.89 26.38
C PHE A 15 13.03 -5.13 27.76
N HIS A 16 11.86 -4.56 28.05
CA HIS A 16 11.17 -4.76 29.32
C HIS A 16 10.71 -6.20 29.56
N ARG A 17 10.57 -6.99 28.48
CA ARG A 17 10.12 -8.38 28.50
C ARG A 17 11.25 -9.38 28.31
N GLU A 18 12.51 -8.93 28.26
CA GLU A 18 13.68 -9.76 27.94
C GLU A 18 13.53 -10.49 26.58
N GLN A 19 12.86 -9.86 25.63
CA GLN A 19 12.57 -10.41 24.30
C GLN A 19 13.38 -9.69 23.22
N SER A 20 13.85 -10.45 22.24
CA SER A 20 14.47 -9.88 21.04
C SER A 20 13.40 -9.28 20.12
N THR A 21 13.67 -8.08 19.61
CA THR A 21 12.81 -7.39 18.64
C THR A 21 13.44 -7.45 17.25
N LEU A 22 12.68 -7.85 16.24
CA LEU A 22 13.08 -7.80 14.83
C LEU A 22 12.22 -6.78 14.09
N ALA A 23 12.86 -5.88 13.34
CA ALA A 23 12.19 -4.93 12.46
C ALA A 23 12.57 -5.20 11.00
N VAL A 24 11.57 -5.25 10.12
CA VAL A 24 11.75 -5.35 8.67
C VAL A 24 11.27 -4.04 8.05
N LEU A 25 12.20 -3.24 7.53
CA LEU A 25 11.88 -2.02 6.81
C LEU A 25 11.82 -2.32 5.32
N VAL A 26 10.66 -2.09 4.71
CA VAL A 26 10.44 -2.29 3.28
C VAL A 26 10.23 -0.95 2.61
N ASP A 27 11.16 -0.57 1.74
CA ASP A 27 11.01 0.58 0.86
C ASP A 27 10.64 0.11 -0.55
N PHE A 28 9.49 0.55 -1.04
CA PHE A 28 9.06 0.23 -2.39
C PHE A 28 9.33 1.42 -3.31
N LYS A 29 10.40 1.34 -4.09
CA LYS A 29 10.66 2.34 -5.14
C LYS A 29 9.57 2.30 -6.22
N ALA A 30 8.96 3.45 -6.52
CA ALA A 30 7.99 3.65 -7.61
C ALA A 30 6.77 2.70 -7.58
N VAL A 31 6.14 2.54 -6.41
CA VAL A 31 4.95 1.68 -6.22
C VAL A 31 3.88 1.90 -7.28
N TYR A 32 3.60 3.17 -7.62
CA TYR A 32 2.57 3.51 -8.60
C TYR A 32 2.82 2.91 -9.99
N ASP A 33 4.08 2.74 -10.40
CA ASP A 33 4.42 2.15 -11.69
C ASP A 33 4.47 0.61 -11.64
N LYS A 34 4.77 0.06 -10.46
CA LYS A 34 4.93 -1.38 -10.25
C LYS A 34 3.64 -2.12 -9.92
N VAL A 35 2.58 -1.41 -9.53
CA VAL A 35 1.27 -2.03 -9.25
C VAL A 35 0.66 -2.57 -10.55
N TRP A 36 0.31 -3.86 -10.53
CA TRP A 36 -0.38 -4.48 -11.65
C TRP A 36 -1.81 -3.92 -11.79
N ARG A 37 -2.00 -3.06 -12.79
CA ARG A 37 -3.23 -2.28 -13.00
C ARG A 37 -4.47 -3.15 -13.15
N HIS A 38 -4.36 -4.29 -13.82
CA HIS A 38 -5.48 -5.24 -13.94
C HIS A 38 -5.87 -5.85 -12.59
N MET A 39 -4.90 -6.18 -11.74
CA MET A 39 -5.19 -6.68 -10.39
C MET A 39 -5.82 -5.60 -9.51
N LEU A 40 -5.39 -4.33 -9.66
CA LEU A 40 -6.01 -3.21 -8.96
C LEU A 40 -7.48 -3.02 -9.37
N LEU A 41 -7.77 -3.04 -10.67
CA LEU A 41 -9.15 -2.97 -11.18
C LEU A 41 -9.99 -4.16 -10.71
N HIS A 42 -9.43 -5.37 -10.72
CA HIS A 42 -10.11 -6.55 -10.20
C HIS A 42 -10.47 -6.40 -8.72
N LYS A 43 -9.55 -5.88 -7.89
CA LYS A 43 -9.82 -5.61 -6.46
C LYS A 43 -10.90 -4.55 -6.28
N LEU A 44 -10.87 -3.46 -7.06
CA LEU A 44 -11.89 -2.42 -7.00
C LEU A 44 -13.29 -2.99 -7.28
N LYS A 45 -13.44 -3.80 -8.34
CA LYS A 45 -14.68 -4.51 -8.64
C LYS A 45 -15.11 -5.43 -7.49
N LYS A 46 -14.17 -6.21 -6.93
CA LYS A 46 -14.45 -7.12 -5.80
C LYS A 46 -14.93 -6.37 -4.56
N HIS A 47 -14.49 -5.15 -4.34
CA HIS A 47 -14.93 -4.29 -3.24
C HIS A 47 -16.18 -3.45 -3.56
N GLY A 48 -16.87 -3.73 -4.67
CA GLY A 48 -18.13 -3.08 -5.01
C GLY A 48 -18.00 -1.73 -5.73
N VAL A 49 -16.79 -1.37 -6.19
CA VAL A 49 -16.62 -0.20 -7.06
C VAL A 49 -17.04 -0.59 -8.47
N ASP A 50 -18.15 -0.03 -8.92
CA ASP A 50 -18.75 -0.33 -10.22
C ASP A 50 -19.22 0.93 -10.97
N GLY A 51 -19.97 0.72 -12.06
CA GLY A 51 -20.59 1.78 -12.84
C GLY A 51 -19.62 2.82 -13.41
N LYS A 52 -20.07 4.07 -13.43
CA LYS A 52 -19.33 5.19 -14.03
C LYS A 52 -17.99 5.47 -13.32
N LEU A 53 -17.95 5.27 -12.00
CA LEU A 53 -16.74 5.46 -11.21
C LEU A 53 -15.67 4.43 -11.59
N PHE A 54 -16.06 3.15 -11.70
CA PHE A 54 -15.14 2.10 -12.14
C PHE A 54 -14.59 2.39 -13.54
N ASN A 55 -15.46 2.78 -14.48
CA ASN A 55 -15.04 3.11 -15.84
C ASN A 55 -14.08 4.30 -15.89
N TRP A 56 -14.32 5.33 -15.08
CA TRP A 56 -13.42 6.49 -14.97
C TRP A 56 -12.03 6.10 -14.44
N VAL A 57 -11.99 5.30 -13.35
CA VAL A 57 -10.72 4.80 -12.79
C VAL A 57 -9.99 3.88 -13.77
N GLN A 58 -10.72 3.02 -14.48
CA GLN A 58 -10.16 2.16 -15.52
C GLN A 58 -9.51 2.98 -16.65
N SER A 59 -10.21 4.00 -17.16
CA SER A 59 -9.67 4.88 -18.19
C SER A 59 -8.42 5.63 -17.70
N PHE A 60 -8.46 6.18 -16.49
CA PHE A 60 -7.33 6.88 -15.87
C PHE A 60 -6.08 6.00 -15.72
N LEU A 61 -6.25 4.74 -15.28
CA LEU A 61 -5.11 3.84 -15.05
C LEU A 61 -4.54 3.25 -16.34
N LEU A 62 -5.36 3.03 -17.37
CA LEU A 62 -4.95 2.36 -18.61
C LEU A 62 -4.52 3.33 -19.71
N GLN A 63 -5.02 4.57 -19.74
CA GLN A 63 -4.65 5.57 -20.73
C GLN A 63 -3.62 6.55 -20.16
N ARG A 64 -2.33 6.22 -20.30
CA ARG A 64 -1.21 7.13 -20.00
C ARG A 64 -0.84 8.06 -21.16
N ASN A 65 -1.81 8.45 -22.00
CA ASN A 65 -1.60 9.50 -22.99
C ASN A 65 -2.78 10.47 -22.96
N ILE A 66 -2.54 11.64 -22.37
CA ILE A 66 -3.20 12.87 -22.77
C ILE A 66 -2.57 13.20 -24.13
N ARG A 67 -3.36 13.19 -25.20
CA ARG A 67 -2.94 13.77 -26.48
C ARG A 67 -3.06 15.28 -26.41
#